data_AF-A0AAD7CNE8-F1
#
_entry.id   AF-A0AAD7CNE8-F1
#
_cell.length_a   1.000
_cell.length_b   1.000
_cell.length_c   1.000
_cell.angle_alpha   90.00
_cell.angle_beta   90.00
_cell.angle_gamma   90.00
#
_symmetry.space_group_name_H-M   'P 1'
#
loop_
_entity.id
_entity.type
_entity.pdbx_description
1 polymer ?
#
loop_
_entity_poly.entity_id
_entity_poly.type
_entity_poly.pdbx_seq_one_letter_code
_entity_poly.pdbx_strand_id
1 'polypeptide(L)'
;FSNSRVETPTLPTRQERQKCWEARDAYFACLDGVGVVMAGTEGKACSAGNLVYHKTCAQSWITYFNERRKLGFQQKDMASQANSQNKR
;
A
#
# COMPACT_ATOMS: atom_id res chain seq x y z
N PHE A 1 2.96 44.04 -4.93
CA PHE A 1 1.77 43.16 -4.84
C PHE A 1 2.26 41.74 -4.72
N SER A 2 2.07 41.15 -3.54
CA SER A 2 2.59 39.83 -3.18
C SER A 2 2.08 38.77 -4.14
N ASN A 3 3.02 38.06 -4.76
CA ASN A 3 2.75 36.97 -5.69
C ASN A 3 2.11 35.82 -4.89
N SER A 4 0.78 35.69 -4.98
CA SER A 4 0.05 34.54 -4.44
C SER A 4 0.61 33.27 -5.06
N ARG A 5 1.37 32.50 -4.28
CA ARG A 5 1.73 31.13 -4.67
C ARG A 5 0.43 30.35 -4.70
N VAL A 6 -0.02 30.04 -5.91
CA VAL A 6 -1.02 29.02 -6.15
C VAL A 6 -0.47 27.75 -5.53
N GLU A 7 -1.09 27.31 -4.43
CA GLU A 7 -0.84 26.02 -3.82
C GLU A 7 -1.33 24.95 -4.81
N THR A 8 -0.44 24.61 -5.74
CA THR A 8 -0.59 23.47 -6.62
C THR A 8 -0.58 22.24 -5.72
N PRO A 9 -1.48 21.26 -5.92
CA PRO A 9 -1.46 20.03 -5.12
C PRO A 9 -0.05 19.46 -5.23
N THR A 10 0.69 19.49 -4.12
CA THR A 10 2.12 19.19 -4.09
C THR A 10 2.30 17.77 -4.57
N LEU A 11 2.66 17.61 -5.85
CA LEU A 11 3.07 16.33 -6.39
C LEU A 11 4.24 15.87 -5.52
N PRO A 12 4.14 14.72 -4.84
CA PRO A 12 5.15 14.32 -3.89
C PRO A 12 6.50 14.30 -4.63
N THR A 13 7.47 15.00 -4.07
CA THR A 13 8.81 15.04 -4.62
C THR A 13 9.36 13.62 -4.71
N ARG A 14 10.40 13.42 -5.53
CA ARG A 14 10.99 12.08 -5.70
C ARG A 14 11.43 11.48 -4.36
N GLN A 15 11.92 12.30 -3.44
CA GLN A 15 12.31 11.86 -2.09
C GLN A 15 11.12 11.49 -1.22
N GLU A 16 10.02 12.24 -1.26
CA GLU A 16 8.79 11.88 -0.52
C GLU A 16 8.18 10.58 -1.03
N ARG A 17 8.22 10.34 -2.34
CA ARG A 17 7.82 9.06 -2.94
C ARG A 17 8.69 7.91 -2.46
N GLN A 18 10.01 8.11 -2.38
CA GLN A 18 10.92 7.09 -1.85
C GLN A 18 10.55 6.71 -0.41
N LYS A 19 10.36 7.71 0.46
CA LYS A 19 9.95 7.48 1.86
C LYS A 19 8.60 6.76 1.96
N CYS A 20 7.65 7.12 1.09
CA CYS A 20 6.35 6.45 1.01
C CYS A 20 6.51 4.97 0.63
N TRP A 21 7.37 4.64 -0.34
CA TRP A 21 7.63 3.25 -0.72
C TRP A 21 8.31 2.47 0.40
N GLU A 22 9.28 3.05 1.10
CA GLU A 22 9.93 2.42 2.25
C GLU A 22 8.93 2.15 3.38
N ALA A 23 8.09 3.13 3.72
CA ALA A 23 7.04 2.98 4.73
C ALA A 23 6.00 1.92 4.34
N ARG A 24 5.61 1.89 3.05
CA ARG A 24 4.71 0.87 2.50
C ARG A 24 5.30 -0.52 2.66
N ASP A 25 6.55 -0.72 2.24
CA ASP A 25 7.18 -2.04 2.25
C ASP A 25 7.35 -2.55 3.68
N ALA A 26 7.77 -1.69 4.60
CA ALA A 26 7.86 -2.01 6.03
C ALA A 26 6.51 -2.40 6.63
N TYR A 27 5.44 -1.66 6.31
CA TYR A 27 4.09 -1.97 6.78
C TYR A 27 3.58 -3.28 6.18
N PHE A 28 3.72 -3.48 4.87
CA PHE A 28 3.26 -4.70 4.18
C PHE A 28 4.04 -5.94 4.61
N ALA A 29 5.35 -5.84 4.81
CA ALA A 29 6.15 -6.94 5.36
C ALA A 29 5.66 -7.38 6.74
N CYS A 30 5.25 -6.42 7.58
CA CYS A 30 4.64 -6.72 8.87
C CYS A 30 3.28 -7.42 8.70
N LEU A 31 2.42 -6.93 7.79
CA LEU A 31 1.12 -7.56 7.48
C LEU A 31 1.29 -9.00 6.98
N ASP A 32 2.26 -9.24 6.09
CA ASP A 32 2.58 -10.58 5.58
C ASP A 32 3.08 -11.49 6.70
N GLY A 33 3.88 -10.98 7.63
CA GLY A 33 4.35 -11.72 8.80
C GLY A 33 3.24 -12.14 9.76
N VAL A 34 2.16 -11.36 9.86
CA VAL A 34 0.98 -11.70 10.69
C VAL A 34 -0.15 -12.38 9.90
N GLY A 35 0.04 -12.64 8.61
CA GLY A 35 -0.97 -13.27 7.76
C GLY A 35 -2.18 -12.39 7.43
N VAL A 36 -2.03 -11.06 7.52
CA VAL A 36 -3.11 -10.11 7.23
C VAL A 36 -3.07 -9.71 5.75
N VAL A 37 -4.16 -10.05 5.05
CA VAL A 37 -4.33 -9.73 3.63
C VAL A 37 -4.76 -8.28 3.42
N MET A 38 -5.70 -7.79 4.23
CA MET A 38 -6.26 -6.45 4.09
C MET A 38 -5.55 -5.45 5.01
N ALA A 39 -4.88 -4.47 4.41
CA ALA A 39 -4.37 -3.31 5.12
C ALA A 39 -5.53 -2.54 5.79
N GLY A 40 -5.43 -2.32 7.09
CA GLY A 40 -6.45 -1.74 7.97
C GLY A 40 -7.18 -2.77 8.85
N THR A 41 -7.03 -4.08 8.59
CA THR A 41 -7.67 -5.13 9.41
C THR A 41 -6.72 -5.79 10.42
N GLU A 42 -5.45 -5.36 10.46
CA GLU A 42 -4.43 -5.86 11.40
C GLU A 42 -4.66 -5.48 12.88
N GLY A 43 -5.64 -4.60 13.16
CA GLY A 43 -5.97 -4.16 14.50
C GLY A 43 -4.80 -3.41 15.14
N LYS A 44 -4.19 -4.00 16.18
CA LYS A 44 -3.00 -3.43 16.86
C LYS A 44 -1.68 -3.92 16.29
N ALA A 45 -1.69 -5.06 15.59
CA ALA A 45 -0.50 -5.56 14.93
C ALA A 45 -0.08 -4.54 13.86
N CYS A 46 1.22 -4.22 13.76
CA CYS A 46 1.75 -3.30 12.75
C CYS A 46 1.17 -1.85 12.77
N SER A 47 0.47 -1.44 13.83
CA SER A 47 -0.19 -0.13 13.93
C SER A 47 0.78 1.05 13.82
N ALA A 48 2.00 0.92 14.35
CA ALA A 48 3.06 1.91 14.19
C ALA A 48 3.47 2.09 12.71
N GLY A 49 3.59 0.99 11.96
CA GLY A 49 3.89 1.01 10.52
C GLY A 49 2.74 1.62 9.72
N ASN A 50 1.49 1.29 10.07
CA ASN A 50 0.30 1.85 9.43
C ASN A 50 0.25 3.39 9.60
N LEU A 51 0.54 3.89 10.80
CA LEU A 51 0.55 5.33 11.07
C LEU A 51 1.61 6.07 10.25
N VAL A 52 2.82 5.51 10.17
CA VAL A 52 3.91 6.09 9.35
C VAL A 52 3.56 6.03 7.87
N TYR A 53 2.99 4.93 7.41
CA TYR A 53 2.53 4.75 6.03
C TYR A 53 1.47 5.79 5.66
N HIS A 54 0.44 5.98 6.49
CA HIS A 54 -0.59 7.00 6.28
C HIS A 54 -0.08 8.44 6.36
N LYS A 55 0.95 8.70 7.17
CA LYS A 55 1.55 10.03 7.33
C LYS A 55 2.50 10.39 6.20
N THR A 56 3.18 9.40 5.62
CA THR A 56 4.24 9.61 4.62
C THR A 56 3.73 9.49 3.19
N CYS A 57 2.77 8.59 2.94
CA CYS A 57 2.15 8.43 1.63
C CYS A 57 0.94 9.35 1.46
N ALA A 58 0.70 9.76 0.22
CA ALA A 58 -0.55 10.41 -0.14
C ALA A 58 -1.72 9.40 -0.07
N GLN A 59 -2.89 9.87 0.35
CA GLN A 59 -4.10 9.04 0.49
C GLN A 59 -4.46 8.29 -0.81
N SER A 60 -4.29 8.93 -1.97
CA SER A 60 -4.54 8.31 -3.28
C SER A 60 -3.61 7.11 -3.55
N TRP A 61 -2.34 7.22 -3.16
CA TRP A 61 -1.37 6.12 -3.28
C TRP A 61 -1.71 4.98 -2.33
N ILE A 62 -2.13 5.30 -1.11
CA ILE A 62 -2.52 4.33 -0.10
C ILE A 62 -3.70 3.49 -0.59
N THR A 63 -4.76 4.14 -1.08
CA THR A 63 -5.92 3.47 -1.65
C THR A 63 -5.50 2.52 -2.78
N TYR A 64 -4.72 3.03 -3.74
CA TYR A 64 -4.22 2.23 -4.87
C TYR A 64 -3.42 0.99 -4.42
N PHE A 65 -2.50 1.15 -3.46
CA PHE A 65 -1.70 0.04 -2.97
C PHE A 65 -2.53 -0.99 -2.20
N ASN A 66 -3.49 -0.54 -1.40
CA ASN A 66 -4.37 -1.42 -0.65
C ASN A 66 -5.25 -2.25 -1.60
N GLU A 67 -5.77 -1.64 -2.65
CA GLU A 67 -6.50 -2.35 -3.72
C GLU A 67 -5.60 -3.34 -4.45
N ARG A 68 -4.39 -2.94 -4.83
CA ARG A 68 -3.42 -3.80 -5.49
C ARG A 68 -3.04 -5.02 -4.65
N ARG A 69 -2.93 -4.85 -3.33
CA ARG A 69 -2.69 -5.96 -2.39
C ARG A 69 -3.85 -6.96 -2.44
N LYS A 70 -5.11 -6.49 -2.33
CA LYS A 70 -6.31 -7.36 -2.45
C LYS A 70 -6.34 -8.13 -3.77
N LEU A 71 -6.06 -7.46 -4.89
CA LEU A 71 -5.99 -8.11 -6.20
C LEU A 71 -4.85 -9.13 -6.29
N GLY A 72 -3.69 -8.84 -5.69
CA GLY A 72 -2.56 -9.78 -5.63
C GLY A 72 -2.93 -11.07 -4.90
N PHE A 73 -3.64 -10.98 -3.77
CA PHE A 73 -4.13 -12.16 -3.05
C PHE A 73 -5.21 -12.93 -3.84
N GLN A 74 -6.17 -12.24 -4.46
CA GLN A 74 -7.18 -12.88 -5.32
C GLN A 74 -6.54 -13.58 -6.53
N GLN A 75 -5.55 -12.96 -7.16
CA GLN A 75 -4.81 -13.58 -8.27
C GLN A 75 -3.99 -14.78 -7.81
N LYS A 76 -3.41 -14.76 -6.61
CA LYS A 76 -2.67 -15.92 -6.07
C LYS A 76 -3.59 -17.12 -5.84
N ASP A 77 -4.83 -16.87 -5.39
CA ASP A 77 -5.86 -17.90 -5.25
C ASP A 77 -6.29 -18.45 -6.63
N MET A 78 -6.61 -17.56 -7.57
CA MET A 78 -6.97 -17.96 -8.94
C MET A 78 -5.85 -18.68 -9.70
N ALA A 79 -4.59 -18.26 -9.55
CA ALA A 79 -3.44 -18.93 -10.17
C ALA A 79 -3.26 -20.36 -9.62
N SER A 80 -3.61 -20.59 -8.35
CA SER A 80 -3.61 -21.94 -7.76
C SER A 80 -4.70 -22.82 -8.39
N GLN A 81 -5.83 -22.24 -8.80
CA GLN A 81 -6.92 -22.96 -9.48
C GLN A 81 -6.64 -23.19 -10.98
N ALA A 82 -5.99 -22.24 -11.67
CA ALA A 82 -5.66 -22.35 -13.09
C ALA A 82 -4.65 -23.47 -13.40
N ASN A 83 -3.69 -23.72 -12.50
CA ASN A 83 -2.74 -24.83 -12.64
C ASN A 83 -3.40 -26.23 -12.47
N SER A 84 -4.62 -26.28 -11.92
CA SER A 84 -5.38 -27.53 -11.73
C SER A 84 -6.27 -27.86 -12.94
N GLN A 85 -6.59 -26.89 -13.81
CA GLN A 85 -7.42 -27.12 -15.00
C GLN A 85 -6.62 -27.50 -16.26
N ASN A 86 -5.32 -27.17 -16.34
CA ASN A 86 -4.46 -27.52 -17.48
C ASN A 86 -3.83 -28.94 -17.37
N LYS A 87 -4.42 -29.81 -16.53
CA LYS A 87 -3.95 -31.19 -16.32
C LYS A 87 -5.01 -32.24 -16.66
N ARG A 88 -5.96 -31.89 -17.53
CA ARG A 88 -6.91 -32.81 -18.15
C ARG A 88 -6.57 -33.04 -19.61
#